data_AF-A0A9J6GYT4-F1
#
_entry.id   AF-A0A9J6GYT4-F1
#
_cell.length_a   1.000
_cell.length_b   1.000
_cell.length_c   1.000
_cell.angle_alpha   90.00
_cell.angle_beta   90.00
_cell.angle_gamma   90.00
#
_symmetry.space_group_name_H-M   'P 1'
#
loop_
_entity.id
_entity.type
_entity.pdbx_description
1 polymer ?
#
loop_
_entity_poly.entity_id
_entity_poly.type
_entity_poly.pdbx_seq_one_letter_code
_entity_poly.pdbx_strand_id
1 'polypeptide(L)'
;MVDTLDQSVGAIVEALFSEGMLENSVVLFMSDNGAPPFGAHSNRGFNWPLRGAKGGLWEGSTRVSSFLWSPFLLKKRRVSQQMVHVIDWLPTLTTRLVRRLFSNKILISSC
;
A
#
# COMPACT_ATOMS: atom_id res chain seq x y z
N MET A 1 1.22 -14.49 11.48
CA MET A 1 0.29 -13.43 11.01
C MET A 1 0.78 -12.78 9.73
N VAL A 2 1.98 -12.16 9.70
CA VAL A 2 2.50 -11.52 8.46
C VAL A 2 2.58 -12.52 7.30
N ASP A 3 3.15 -13.69 7.54
CA ASP A 3 3.20 -14.80 6.55
C ASP A 3 1.81 -15.21 6.04
N THR A 4 0.85 -15.42 6.94
CA THR A 4 -0.54 -15.76 6.57
C THR A 4 -1.22 -14.65 5.78
N LEU A 5 -0.95 -13.37 6.10
CA LEU A 5 -1.47 -12.23 5.34
C LEU A 5 -0.89 -12.23 3.92
N ASP A 6 0.42 -12.44 3.78
CA ASP A 6 1.09 -12.51 2.48
C ASP A 6 0.54 -13.64 1.61
N GLN A 7 0.38 -14.84 2.19
CA GLN A 7 -0.25 -15.97 1.51
C GLN A 7 -1.70 -15.67 1.11
N SER A 8 -2.46 -14.97 1.96
CA SER A 8 -3.85 -14.60 1.67
C SER A 8 -3.94 -13.59 0.53
N VAL A 9 -3.02 -12.62 0.47
CA VAL A 9 -2.89 -11.69 -0.67
C VAL A 9 -2.52 -12.48 -1.93
N GLY A 10 -1.59 -13.43 -1.84
CA GLY A 10 -1.23 -14.34 -2.93
C GLY A 10 -2.43 -15.09 -3.49
N ALA A 11 -3.25 -15.69 -2.62
CA ALA A 11 -4.46 -16.41 -3.00
C ALA A 11 -5.48 -15.52 -3.72
N ILE A 12 -5.67 -14.27 -3.29
CA ILE A 12 -6.54 -13.31 -3.98
C ILE A 12 -6.00 -12.99 -5.38
N VAL A 13 -4.69 -12.74 -5.49
CA VAL A 13 -4.05 -12.42 -6.78
C VAL A 13 -4.13 -13.62 -7.74
N GLU A 14 -3.92 -14.84 -7.24
CA GLU A 14 -4.03 -16.07 -8.02
C GLU A 14 -5.47 -16.31 -8.51
N ALA A 15 -6.48 -16.11 -7.64
CA ALA A 15 -7.88 -16.22 -8.04
C ALA A 15 -8.27 -15.17 -9.10
N LEU A 16 -7.81 -13.92 -8.95
CA LEU A 16 -8.02 -12.89 -9.98
C LEU A 16 -7.34 -13.26 -11.30
N PHE A 17 -6.18 -13.91 -11.26
CA PHE A 17 -5.46 -14.38 -12.44
C PHE A 17 -6.19 -15.53 -13.13
N SER A 18 -6.63 -16.54 -12.38
CA SER A 18 -7.33 -17.71 -12.94
C SER A 18 -8.64 -17.34 -13.63
N GLU A 19 -9.34 -16.34 -13.12
CA GLU A 19 -10.58 -15.82 -13.71
C GLU A 19 -10.35 -14.77 -14.82
N GLY A 20 -9.09 -14.49 -15.19
CA GLY A 20 -8.76 -13.48 -16.20
C GLY A 20 -9.09 -12.03 -15.80
N MET A 21 -9.43 -11.79 -14.53
CA MET A 21 -9.81 -10.47 -14.00
C MET A 21 -8.60 -9.61 -13.65
N LEU A 22 -7.45 -10.23 -13.42
CA LEU A 22 -6.24 -9.54 -12.99
C LEU A 22 -5.76 -8.50 -14.02
N GLU A 23 -5.98 -8.74 -15.32
CA GLU A 23 -5.61 -7.82 -16.41
C GLU A 23 -6.36 -6.48 -16.37
N ASN A 24 -7.54 -6.46 -15.76
CA ASN A 24 -8.39 -5.28 -15.60
C ASN A 24 -8.49 -4.83 -14.13
N SER A 25 -7.48 -5.14 -13.32
CA SER A 25 -7.48 -4.86 -11.89
C SER A 25 -6.44 -3.81 -11.48
N VAL A 26 -6.76 -3.11 -10.39
CA VAL A 26 -5.82 -2.28 -9.62
C VAL A 26 -5.76 -2.86 -8.22
N VAL A 27 -4.57 -3.23 -7.78
CA VAL A 27 -4.31 -3.77 -6.44
C VAL A 27 -3.54 -2.73 -5.65
N LEU A 28 -4.20 -2.14 -4.65
CA LEU A 28 -3.59 -1.25 -3.66
C LEU A 28 -3.45 -2.01 -2.35
N PHE A 29 -2.23 -2.15 -1.86
CA PHE A 29 -1.95 -2.66 -0.53
C PHE A 29 -1.40 -1.52 0.33
N MET A 30 -1.93 -1.36 1.54
CA MET A 30 -1.40 -0.42 2.52
C MET A 30 -1.78 -0.80 3.96
N SER A 31 -1.02 -0.31 4.93
CA SER A 31 -1.43 -0.31 6.34
C SER A 31 -2.20 0.97 6.70
N ASP A 32 -3.02 0.92 7.75
CA ASP A 32 -3.80 2.06 8.26
C ASP A 32 -2.98 2.98 9.17
N ASN A 33 -2.07 2.40 9.96
CA ASN A 33 -1.15 3.06 10.86
C ASN A 33 0.13 2.22 11.02
N GLY A 34 1.15 2.81 11.65
CA GLY A 34 2.34 2.11 12.10
C GLY A 34 2.05 1.07 13.19
N ALA A 35 3.01 0.20 13.48
CA ALA A 35 2.87 -0.85 14.48
C ALA A 35 2.93 -0.30 15.91
N PRO A 36 2.21 -0.92 16.86
CA PRO A 36 2.51 -0.88 18.29
C PRO A 36 3.51 -2.00 18.66
N PRO A 37 4.83 -1.75 18.71
CA PRO A 37 5.83 -2.79 19.05
C PRO A 37 5.75 -3.24 20.51
N PHE A 38 5.29 -2.38 21.43
CA PHE A 38 5.34 -2.61 22.88
C PHE A 38 3.96 -2.35 23.54
N GLY A 39 3.81 -2.79 24.78
CA GLY A 39 2.61 -2.57 25.59
C GLY A 39 1.53 -3.65 25.43
N ALA A 40 0.39 -3.45 26.10
CA ALA A 40 -0.71 -4.42 26.17
C ALA A 40 -1.36 -4.73 24.80
N HIS A 41 -1.24 -3.81 23.84
CA HIS A 41 -1.77 -3.96 22.48
C HIS A 41 -0.66 -4.25 21.46
N SER A 42 0.48 -4.80 21.89
CA SER A 42 1.59 -5.09 20.99
C SER A 42 1.19 -6.13 19.95
N ASN A 43 1.46 -5.81 18.67
CA ASN A 43 1.34 -6.78 17.57
C ASN A 43 2.70 -7.35 17.14
N ARG A 44 3.77 -7.07 17.91
CA ARG A 44 5.17 -7.41 17.61
C ARG A 44 5.68 -6.90 16.24
N GLY A 45 4.95 -5.99 15.59
CA GLY A 45 5.44 -5.26 14.43
C GLY A 45 6.49 -4.23 14.82
N PHE A 46 7.32 -3.82 13.86
CA PHE A 46 8.39 -2.86 14.08
C PHE A 46 8.31 -1.73 13.04
N ASN A 47 8.59 -0.51 13.48
CA ASN A 47 8.60 0.69 12.62
C ASN A 47 10.01 1.14 12.25
N TRP A 48 11.05 0.36 12.54
CA TRP A 48 12.43 0.73 12.24
C TRP A 48 12.60 1.05 10.75
N PRO A 49 13.31 2.14 10.37
CA PRO A 49 14.12 3.04 11.20
C PRO A 49 13.38 4.26 11.76
N LEU A 50 12.05 4.26 11.71
CA LEU A 50 11.23 5.44 11.97
C LEU A 50 10.91 5.59 13.44
N ARG A 51 10.92 6.83 13.92
CA ARG A 51 10.64 7.18 15.31
C ARG A 51 9.16 6.98 15.61
N GLY A 52 8.82 6.37 16.74
CA GLY A 52 7.45 6.30 17.26
C GLY A 52 6.66 5.05 16.85
N ALA A 53 5.39 5.02 17.25
CA ALA A 53 4.49 3.89 17.13
C ALA A 53 3.05 4.37 17.06
N LYS A 54 2.13 3.44 16.76
CA LYS A 54 0.68 3.68 16.69
C LYS A 54 0.19 4.63 17.80
N GLY A 55 -0.55 5.67 17.40
CA GLY A 55 -1.11 6.68 18.30
C GLY A 55 -0.19 7.87 18.58
N GLY A 56 1.05 7.84 18.09
CA GLY A 56 1.96 8.99 18.11
C GLY A 56 1.81 9.91 16.88
N LEU A 57 2.52 11.03 16.91
CA LEU A 57 2.63 11.99 15.79
C LEU A 57 3.94 11.86 15.00
N TRP A 58 4.78 10.88 15.36
CA TRP A 58 6.06 10.64 14.71
C TRP A 58 5.89 9.74 13.48
N GLU A 59 6.87 9.76 12.58
CA GLU A 59 6.89 8.95 11.35
C GLU A 59 6.49 7.49 11.60
N GLY A 60 7.02 6.79 12.60
CA GLY A 60 6.65 5.39 12.89
C GLY A 60 5.19 5.16 13.30
N SER A 61 4.37 6.21 13.46
CA SER A 61 2.93 6.10 13.70
C SER A 61 2.10 6.28 12.43
N THR A 62 2.48 7.24 11.59
CA THR A 62 1.75 7.59 10.37
C THR A 62 2.35 6.94 9.13
N ARG A 63 3.62 6.53 9.23
CA ARG A 63 4.41 6.06 8.11
C ARG A 63 4.27 4.58 7.84
N VAL A 64 3.75 4.24 6.67
CA VAL A 64 3.28 2.89 6.39
C VAL A 64 3.84 2.31 5.10
N SER A 65 3.89 0.97 5.05
CA SER A 65 4.16 0.25 3.82
C SER A 65 2.94 0.37 2.90
N SER A 66 3.17 0.77 1.65
CA SER A 66 2.15 0.77 0.61
C SER A 66 2.74 0.37 -0.73
N PHE A 67 1.95 -0.31 -1.57
CA PHE A 67 2.29 -0.53 -2.96
C PHE A 67 1.04 -0.54 -3.85
N LEU A 68 1.27 -0.19 -5.11
CA LEU A 68 0.25 -0.20 -6.14
C LEU A 68 0.71 -1.11 -7.28
N TRP A 69 -0.16 -2.06 -7.65
CA TRP A 69 0.03 -2.92 -8.80
C TRP A 69 -1.15 -2.76 -9.76
N SER A 70 -0.86 -2.64 -11.05
CA SER A 70 -1.87 -2.69 -12.10
C SER A 70 -1.18 -2.88 -13.46
N PRO A 71 -1.76 -3.63 -14.40
CA PRO A 71 -1.28 -3.74 -15.77
C PRO A 71 -1.25 -2.39 -16.49
N PHE A 72 -2.12 -1.47 -16.08
CA PHE A 72 -2.25 -0.14 -16.66
C PHE A 72 -1.06 0.78 -16.33
N LEU A 73 -0.25 0.49 -15.30
CA LEU A 73 0.95 1.27 -14.97
C LEU A 73 1.95 1.26 -16.13
N LEU A 74 2.21 2.42 -16.74
CA LEU A 74 3.15 2.54 -17.86
C LEU A 74 4.60 2.25 -17.45
N LYS A 75 4.99 2.73 -16.26
CA LYS A 75 6.30 2.41 -15.69
C LYS A 75 6.07 1.24 -14.73
N LYS A 76 6.77 0.13 -14.87
CA LYS A 76 6.63 -0.99 -13.92
C LYS A 76 7.88 -1.04 -13.05
N ARG A 77 7.77 -1.63 -11.86
CA ARG A 77 8.92 -1.91 -10.98
C ARG A 77 9.74 -0.66 -10.63
N ARG A 78 9.08 0.37 -10.10
CA ARG A 78 9.77 1.58 -9.60
C ARG A 78 9.35 1.93 -8.19
N VAL A 79 10.27 2.59 -7.50
CA VAL A 79 10.00 3.25 -6.22
C VAL A 79 9.61 4.71 -6.50
N SER A 80 8.70 5.24 -5.69
CA SER A 80 8.43 6.68 -5.64
C SER A 80 8.97 7.25 -4.35
N GLN A 81 9.46 8.47 -4.40
CA GLN A 81 9.80 9.24 -3.20
C GLN A 81 8.82 10.41 -3.01
N GLN A 82 7.73 10.41 -3.78
CA GLN A 82 6.67 11.42 -3.64
C GLN A 82 5.86 11.11 -2.38
N MET A 83 5.54 12.16 -1.64
CA MET A 83 4.62 12.08 -0.50
C MET A 83 3.19 11.85 -1.01
N VAL A 84 2.52 10.87 -0.42
CA VAL A 84 1.09 10.60 -0.62
C VAL A 84 0.45 10.21 0.69
N HIS A 85 -0.71 10.80 0.92
CA HIS A 85 -1.54 10.58 2.08
C HIS A 85 -2.72 9.66 1.73
N VAL A 86 -3.28 8.97 2.73
CA VAL A 86 -4.39 8.02 2.52
C VAL A 86 -5.62 8.66 1.82
N ILE A 87 -5.84 9.96 2.03
CA ILE A 87 -6.93 10.71 1.42
C ILE A 87 -6.76 10.89 -0.10
N ASP A 88 -5.54 10.75 -0.62
CA ASP A 88 -5.26 10.91 -2.05
C ASP A 88 -5.78 9.72 -2.86
N TRP A 89 -6.01 8.56 -2.21
CA TRP A 89 -6.49 7.37 -2.90
C TRP A 89 -7.91 7.53 -3.44
N LEU A 90 -8.81 8.17 -2.69
CA LEU A 90 -10.18 8.38 -3.14
C LEU A 90 -10.25 9.17 -4.47
N PRO A 91 -9.68 10.38 -4.60
CA PRO A 91 -9.67 11.08 -5.88
C PRO A 91 -8.82 10.35 -6.93
N THR A 92 -7.76 9.64 -6.54
CA THR A 92 -6.94 8.85 -7.50
C THR A 92 -7.74 7.72 -8.15
N LEU A 93 -8.55 7.00 -7.39
CA LEU A 93 -9.32 5.84 -7.85
C LEU A 93 -10.66 6.23 -8.51
N THR A 94 -11.25 7.36 -8.10
CA THR A 94 -12.57 7.79 -8.61
C THR A 94 -12.50 8.74 -9.80
N THR A 95 -11.38 9.42 -10.02
CA THR A 95 -11.28 10.32 -11.17
C THR A 95 -11.33 9.53 -12.48
N ARG A 96 -12.05 10.06 -13.49
CA ARG A 96 -12.12 9.57 -14.89
C ARG A 96 -10.75 9.30 -15.54
N LEU A 97 -9.68 9.77 -14.88
CA LEU A 97 -8.28 9.56 -15.14
C LEU A 97 -7.73 8.17 -14.74
N VAL A 98 -8.47 7.20 -14.21
CA VAL A 98 -7.93 5.82 -14.14
C VAL A 98 -7.53 5.30 -15.55
N ARG A 99 -8.07 5.88 -16.64
CA ARG A 99 -7.57 5.64 -18.01
C ARG A 99 -6.34 6.49 -18.45
N ARG A 100 -5.92 7.52 -17.71
CA ARG A 100 -4.87 8.51 -18.12
C ARG A 100 -3.78 8.80 -17.06
N LEU A 101 -3.99 8.50 -15.77
CA LEU A 101 -3.05 8.75 -14.65
C LEU A 101 -1.76 7.92 -14.76
N PHE A 102 -1.80 6.84 -15.53
CA PHE A 102 -0.64 6.00 -15.78
C PHE A 102 0.44 6.67 -16.63
N SER A 103 0.18 7.86 -17.19
CA SER A 103 1.19 8.61 -17.95
C SER A 103 2.38 9.11 -17.13
N ASN A 104 2.30 9.36 -15.81
CA ASN A 104 3.47 9.95 -15.13
C ASN A 104 3.67 9.77 -13.63
N LYS A 105 2.83 9.08 -12.85
CA LYS A 105 3.09 8.92 -11.41
C LYS A 105 2.78 7.52 -10.92
N ILE A 106 3.76 6.96 -10.21
CA ILE A 106 3.68 5.70 -9.46
C ILE A 106 4.02 6.08 -8.06
N LEU A 107 3.29 5.50 -7.12
CA LEU A 107 3.31 5.84 -5.71
C LEU A 107 3.50 4.55 -4.94
N ILE A 108 4.75 4.28 -4.62
CA ILE A 108 5.10 3.66 -3.36
C ILE A 108 5.45 4.87 -2.51
N SER A 109 4.51 5.34 -1.71
CA SER A 109 4.76 6.40 -0.74
C SER A 109 4.71 5.75 0.62
N SER A 110 5.85 5.71 1.28
CA SER A 110 5.87 5.79 2.72
C SER A 110 5.66 7.27 3.06
N CYS A 111 4.40 7.71 3.07
CA CYS A 111 3.98 8.66 4.12
C CYS A 111 4.32 7.98 5.41
#